data_AF-A0AAW1U5K0-F1
#
_entry.id   AF-A0AAW1U5K0-F1
#
_cell.length_a   1.000
_cell.length_b   1.000
_cell.length_c   1.000
_cell.angle_alpha   90.00
_cell.angle_beta   90.00
_cell.angle_gamma   90.00
#
_symmetry.space_group_name_H-M   'P 1'
#
loop_
_entity.id
_entity.type
_entity.pdbx_description
1 polymer ?
#
loop_
_entity_poly.entity_id
_entity_poly.type
_entity_poly.pdbx_seq_one_letter_code
_entity_poly.pdbx_strand_id
1 'polypeptide(L)' 'MDEGYEKGQSDNLPKIDRLMVALYSAKNSDFVAAKIRGVKMKKSARDYYDDDAVGYAQIKRTGSNCNVKIESHQNTE' A
#
# COMPACT_ATOMS: atom_id res chain seq x y z
N MET A 1 -3.39 -13.79 10.63
CA MET A 1 -4.26 -13.12 9.63
C MET A 1 -5.56 -12.78 10.31
N ASP A 2 -6.09 -11.60 10.03
CA ASP A 2 -7.33 -11.11 10.63
C ASP A 2 -8.55 -11.85 10.07
N GLU A 3 -9.67 -11.82 10.81
CA GLU A 3 -10.87 -12.55 10.41
C GLU A 3 -11.48 -12.05 9.08
N GLY A 4 -11.63 -12.98 8.15
CA GLY A 4 -12.10 -12.71 6.79
C GLY A 4 -11.05 -12.07 5.88
N TYR A 5 -9.77 -12.06 6.27
CA TYR A 5 -8.67 -11.66 5.41
C TYR A 5 -7.93 -12.87 4.84
N GLU A 6 -7.62 -12.81 3.54
CA GLU A 6 -6.77 -13.78 2.83
C GLU A 6 -5.37 -13.20 2.59
N LYS A 7 -4.36 -14.06 2.40
CA LYS A 7 -3.02 -13.63 2.04
C LYS A 7 -3.03 -12.96 0.66
N GLY A 8 -2.45 -11.77 0.55
CA GLY A 8 -2.25 -11.09 -0.72
C GLY A 8 -1.26 -11.83 -1.61
N GLN A 9 -1.66 -12.03 -2.85
CA GLN A 9 -0.95 -12.67 -3.95
C GLN A 9 -1.15 -11.86 -5.24
N SER A 10 -0.30 -12.08 -6.25
CA SER A 10 -0.34 -11.31 -7.49
C SER A 10 -1.64 -11.49 -8.29
N ASP A 11 -2.32 -12.61 -8.12
CA ASP A 11 -3.56 -12.98 -8.79
C ASP A 11 -4.84 -12.50 -8.06
N ASN A 12 -4.74 -12.18 -6.76
CA ASN A 12 -5.87 -11.75 -5.94
C ASN A 12 -5.81 -10.25 -5.55
N LEU A 13 -4.83 -9.49 -6.06
CA LEU A 13 -4.79 -8.05 -5.91
C LEU A 13 -5.68 -7.31 -6.93
N PRO A 14 -6.27 -6.16 -6.57
CA PRO A 14 -6.93 -5.29 -7.53
C PRO A 14 -5.98 -4.90 -8.65
N LYS A 15 -6.43 -5.04 -9.90
CA LYS A 15 -5.68 -4.54 -11.05
C LYS A 15 -5.87 -3.03 -11.12
N ILE A 16 -4.79 -2.29 -10.94
CA ILE A 16 -4.78 -0.83 -11.01
C ILE A 16 -4.18 -0.43 -12.36
N ASP A 17 -4.89 0.44 -13.09
CA ASP A 17 -4.38 1.07 -14.30
C ASP A 17 -3.98 2.53 -14.05
N ARG A 18 -3.12 3.08 -14.91
CA ARG A 18 -2.66 4.48 -14.90
C ARG A 18 -3.82 5.46 -14.89
N LEU A 19 -4.93 5.17 -15.59
CA LEU A 19 -6.11 6.02 -15.57
C LEU A 19 -6.76 6.09 -14.19
N MET A 20 -6.80 4.97 -13.45
CA MET A 20 -7.33 4.95 -12.07
C MET A 20 -6.48 5.82 -11.16
N VAL A 21 -5.15 5.76 -11.30
CA VAL A 21 -4.22 6.59 -10.52
C VAL A 21 -4.43 8.07 -10.85
N ALA A 22 -4.53 8.44 -12.12
CA ALA A 22 -4.76 9.82 -12.54
C ALA A 22 -6.09 10.36 -12.03
N LEU A 23 -7.17 9.57 -12.12
CA LEU A 23 -8.49 9.93 -11.60
C LEU A 23 -8.48 10.10 -10.07
N TYR A 24 -7.79 9.22 -9.36
CA TYR A 24 -7.64 9.34 -7.91
C TYR A 24 -6.88 10.61 -7.54
N SER A 25 -5.75 10.89 -8.19
CA SER A 25 -4.98 12.11 -7.99
C SER A 25 -5.77 13.39 -8.28
N ALA A 26 -6.63 13.37 -9.30
CA ALA A 26 -7.47 14.52 -9.64
C ALA A 26 -8.64 14.74 -8.67
N LYS A 27 -9.18 13.67 -8.08
CA LYS A 27 -10.33 13.72 -7.17
C LYS A 27 -9.95 13.92 -5.70
N ASN A 28 -8.73 13.56 -5.32
CA ASN A 28 -8.30 13.64 -3.94
C ASN A 28 -7.76 15.05 -3.63
N SER A 29 -8.49 15.82 -2.81
CA SER A 29 -8.09 17.17 -2.39
C SER A 29 -6.83 17.21 -1.55
N ASP A 30 -6.46 16.10 -0.90
CA ASP A 30 -5.22 15.98 -0.12
C ASP A 30 -4.01 15.69 -1.02
N PHE A 31 -4.23 15.39 -2.31
CA PHE A 31 -3.18 15.25 -3.29
C PHE A 31 -2.56 16.63 -3.58
N VAL A 32 -1.46 16.91 -2.90
CA VAL A 32 -0.66 18.12 -3.12
C VAL A 32 0.67 17.69 -3.74
N ALA A 33 0.94 18.10 -4.98
CA ALA A 33 2.18 17.76 -5.69
C ALA A 33 3.45 18.11 -4.88
N ALA A 34 3.39 19.20 -4.10
CA ALA A 34 4.45 19.61 -3.18
C ALA A 34 4.72 18.59 -2.06
N LYS A 35 3.71 17.85 -1.56
CA LYS A 35 3.89 16.77 -0.57
C LYS A 35 4.58 15.54 -1.16
N ILE A 36 4.38 15.28 -2.46
CA ILE A 36 4.99 14.14 -3.15
C ILE A 36 6.42 14.45 -3.61
N ARG A 37 6.73 15.74 -3.82
CA ARG A 37 8.10 16.17 -4.14
C ARG A 37 9.05 15.74 -3.02
N GLY A 38 10.08 15.00 -3.40
CA GLY A 38 11.08 14.52 -2.45
C GLY A 38 10.70 13.26 -1.66
N VAL A 39 9.50 12.67 -1.85
CA VAL A 39 9.16 11.37 -1.21
C VAL A 39 10.13 10.28 -1.63
N LYS A 40 10.53 10.24 -2.91
CA LYS A 40 11.56 9.30 -3.39
C LYS A 40 12.90 9.50 -2.69
N MET A 41 13.34 10.76 -2.54
CA MET A 41 14.59 11.11 -1.87
C MET A 41 14.56 10.75 -0.39
N LYS A 42 13.45 11.05 0.31
CA LYS A 42 13.26 10.65 1.72
C LYS A 42 13.26 9.13 1.88
N LYS A 43 12.62 8.41 0.97
CA LYS A 43 12.54 6.95 1.01
C LYS A 43 13.88 6.28 0.70
N SER A 44 14.69 6.85 -0.20
CA SER A 44 16.05 6.36 -0.49
C SER A 44 17.08 6.73 0.57
N ALA A 45 16.85 7.79 1.35
CA ALA A 45 17.74 8.25 2.40
C ALA A 45 17.52 7.54 3.75
N ARG A 46 16.68 6.49 3.80
CA ARG A 46 16.48 5.72 5.02
C ARG A 46 17.68 4.81 5.28
N ASP A 47 18.20 4.87 6.51
CA ASP A 47 19.33 4.05 6.96
C ASP A 47 18.94 2.58 7.16
N TYR A 48 17.67 2.32 7.54
CA TYR A 48 17.15 0.97 7.74
C TYR A 48 15.84 0.76 6.98
N TYR A 49 15.84 -0.25 6.10
CA TYR A 49 14.67 -0.70 5.35
C TYR A 49 13.76 -1.64 6.17
N ASP A 50 14.36 -2.32 7.16
CA ASP A 50 13.77 -3.47 7.86
C ASP A 50 12.59 -3.09 8.78
N ASP A 51 12.70 -1.98 9.52
CA ASP A 51 11.67 -1.58 10.50
C ASP A 51 10.30 -1.24 9.89
N ASP A 52 10.25 -0.83 8.61
CA ASP A 52 8.98 -0.67 7.88
C ASP A 52 8.86 -1.62 6.69
N ALA A 53 9.61 -2.72 6.70
CA ALA A 53 9.52 -3.71 5.64
C ALA A 53 8.13 -4.36 5.70
N VAL A 54 7.40 -4.25 4.60
CA VAL A 54 6.13 -4.96 4.42
C VAL A 54 6.45 -6.43 4.20
N GLY A 55 6.08 -7.29 5.16
CA GLY A 55 6.29 -8.72 5.05
C GLY A 55 5.30 -9.38 4.12
N TYR A 56 4.01 -9.08 4.31
CA TYR A 56 2.96 -9.53 3.39
C TYR A 56 1.74 -8.62 3.46
N ALA A 57 0.97 -8.63 2.38
CA ALA A 57 -0.34 -7.98 2.33
C ALA A 57 -1.43 -8.97 2.74
N GLN A 58 -2.51 -8.45 3.32
CA GLN A 58 -3.74 -9.17 3.63
C GLN A 58 -4.90 -8.47 2.91
N ILE A 59 -5.81 -9.24 2.35
CA ILE A 59 -6.89 -8.74 1.50
C ILE A 59 -8.24 -9.19 2.05
N LYS A 60 -9.21 -8.29 2.09
CA LYS A 60 -10.62 -8.61 2.38
C LYS A 60 -11.52 -7.96 1.34
N ARG A 61 -12.28 -8.78 0.62
CA ARG A 61 -13.25 -8.32 -0.37
C ARG A 61 -14.64 -8.20 0.25
N THR A 62 -15.32 -7.10 -0.03
CA THR A 62 -16.69 -6.84 0.42
C THR A 62 -17.44 -6.17 -0.71
N GLY A 63 -18.21 -6.97 -1.47
CA GLY A 63 -18.88 -6.50 -2.69
C GLY A 63 -17.88 -5.98 -3.72
N SER A 64 -18.02 -4.72 -4.14
CA SER A 64 -17.11 -4.04 -5.07
C SER A 64 -15.84 -3.48 -4.42
N ASN A 65 -15.72 -3.56 -3.09
CA ASN A 65 -14.62 -2.96 -2.35
C ASN A 65 -13.59 -4.00 -1.96
N CYS A 66 -12.31 -3.63 -2.07
CA CYS A 66 -11.18 -4.47 -1.69
C CYS A 66 -10.35 -3.72 -0.64
N ASN A 67 -10.35 -4.22 0.59
CA ASN A 67 -9.51 -3.69 1.66
C ASN A 67 -8.16 -4.39 1.65
N VAL A 68 -7.08 -3.60 1.60
CA VAL A 68 -5.71 -4.10 1.63
C VAL A 68 -5.04 -3.60 2.90
N LYS A 69 -4.58 -4.52 3.74
CA LYS A 69 -3.79 -4.24 4.94
C LYS A 69 -2.37 -4.76 4.71
N ILE A 70 -1.39 -4.06 5.24
CA ILE A 70 0.01 -4.51 5.26
C ILE A 70 0.32 -5.01 6.67
N GLU A 71 1.01 -6.14 6.75
CA GLU A 71 1.61 -6.64 7.97
C GLU A 71 3.12 -6.39 7.89
N SER A 72 3.67 -5.66 8.86
CA SER A 72 5.10 -5.49 9.01
C SER A 72 5.74 -6.77 9.55
N HIS A 73 7.00 -7.03 9.20
CA HIS A 73 7.78 -8.03 9.92
C HIS A 73 8.01 -7.54 11.35
N GLN A 74 7.38 -8.16 12.34
CA GLN A 74 7.90 -8.10 13.70
C GLN A 74 9.02 -9.14 13.78
N ASN A 75 10.28 -8.69 13.82
CA ASN A 75 11.37 -9.52 14.32
C ASN A 75 10.98 -9.90 15.76
N THR A 76 10.58 -11.15 15.94
CA THR A 76 10.39 -11.75 17.26
C THR A 76 11.76 -12.35 17.59
N GLU A 77 12.49 -11.73 18.52
CA GLU A 77 13.64 -12.36 19.17
C GLU A 77 13.21 -13.62 19.93
#